data_AF-A0A970VW12-F1
#
_entry.id   AF-A0A970VW12-F1
#
_cell.length_a   1.000
_cell.length_b   1.000
_cell.length_c   1.000
_cell.angle_alpha   90.00
_cell.angle_beta   90.00
_cell.angle_gamma   90.00
#
_symmetry.space_group_name_H-M   'P 1'
#
loop_
_entity.id
_entity.type
_entity.pdbx_description
1 polymer ?
#
loop_
_entity_poly.entity_id
_entity_poly.type
_entity_poly.pdbx_seq_one_letter_code
_entity_poly.pdbx_strand_id
1 'polypeptide(L)'
;MIQKFFRFKKRNPLEQITLNNIENKMKEIGFSKELTDEILIILEKRFHDLGEKAFQKWFNELNFSVPEECKDESFATNLYEKHSLIIEEQVKELKKETDLSWETQTEDLKHLNEKARKVQLVIRHRLTEIAFDLIG
;
A
#
# COMPACT_ATOMS: atom_id res chain seq x y z
N MET A 1 -4.26 -24.94 45.37
CA MET A 1 -4.38 -23.59 44.77
C MET A 1 -3.59 -23.62 43.46
N ILE A 2 -4.25 -23.82 42.31
CA ILE A 2 -3.56 -23.99 41.03
C ILE A 2 -3.30 -22.60 40.45
N GLN A 3 -2.03 -22.18 40.41
CA GLN A 3 -1.61 -20.99 39.69
C GLN A 3 -1.81 -21.23 38.19
N LYS A 4 -2.84 -20.58 37.62
CA LYS A 4 -3.01 -20.49 36.16
C LYS A 4 -1.90 -19.58 35.62
N PHE A 5 -0.89 -20.19 34.99
CA PHE A 5 0.03 -19.48 34.12
C PHE A 5 -0.75 -18.97 32.89
N PHE A 6 -1.11 -17.68 32.88
CA PHE A 6 -1.49 -17.00 31.65
C PHE A 6 -0.24 -16.92 30.77
N ARG A 7 -0.11 -17.87 29.85
CA ARG A 7 0.88 -17.82 28.78
C ARG A 7 0.40 -16.75 27.81
N PHE A 8 0.83 -15.50 28.00
CA PHE A 8 0.67 -14.45 27.00
C PHE A 8 1.37 -14.91 25.73
N LYS A 9 0.61 -15.46 24.78
CA LYS A 9 1.12 -15.80 23.45
C LYS A 9 1.46 -14.46 22.80
N LYS A 10 2.75 -14.18 22.60
CA LYS A 10 3.22 -13.00 21.87
C LYS A 10 2.53 -13.04 20.50
N ARG A 11 1.58 -12.15 20.25
CA ARG A 11 0.88 -12.08 18.95
C ARG A 11 1.92 -11.77 17.89
N ASN A 12 1.87 -12.46 16.76
CA ASN A 12 2.74 -12.14 15.64
C ASN A 12 2.22 -10.83 15.02
N PRO A 13 3.02 -9.73 14.98
CA PRO A 13 2.56 -8.45 14.44
C PRO A 13 2.00 -8.57 13.02
N LEU A 14 2.52 -9.50 12.23
CA LEU A 14 2.06 -9.77 10.86
C LEU A 14 0.59 -10.24 10.78
N GLU A 15 0.03 -10.79 11.87
CA GLU A 15 -1.40 -11.16 11.92
C GLU A 15 -2.33 -9.93 11.83
N GLN A 16 -1.79 -8.71 11.99
CA GLN A 16 -2.55 -7.47 11.78
C GLN A 16 -2.69 -7.10 10.29
N ILE A 17 -1.87 -7.68 9.41
CA ILE A 17 -1.93 -7.46 7.97
C ILE A 17 -3.04 -8.34 7.38
N THR A 18 -4.27 -7.80 7.45
CA THR A 18 -5.47 -8.39 6.86
C THR A 18 -6.03 -7.44 5.82
N LEU A 19 -6.75 -7.96 4.81
CA LEU A 19 -7.37 -7.12 3.77
C LEU A 19 -8.28 -6.05 4.39
N ASN A 20 -9.07 -6.40 5.40
CA ASN A 20 -9.93 -5.47 6.13
C ASN A 20 -9.15 -4.36 6.84
N ASN A 21 -8.03 -4.69 7.48
CA ASN A 21 -7.21 -3.66 8.15
C ASN A 21 -6.50 -2.75 7.14
N ILE A 22 -6.03 -3.32 6.01
CA ILE A 22 -5.43 -2.55 4.92
C ILE A 22 -6.47 -1.60 4.30
N GLU A 23 -7.68 -2.07 4.05
CA GLU A 23 -8.82 -1.26 3.59
C GLU A 23 -9.11 -0.10 4.53
N ASN A 24 -9.21 -0.36 5.83
CA ASN A 24 -9.45 0.68 6.82
C ASN A 24 -8.36 1.74 6.82
N LYS A 25 -7.09 1.31 6.71
CA LYS A 25 -5.97 2.25 6.62
C LYS A 25 -5.96 3.07 5.33
N MET A 26 -6.30 2.49 4.18
CA MET A 26 -6.47 3.25 2.93
C MET A 26 -7.53 4.35 3.08
N LYS A 27 -8.66 4.04 3.75
CA LYS A 27 -9.71 5.02 4.05
C LYS A 27 -9.25 6.11 5.03
N GLU A 28 -8.48 5.75 6.06
CA GLU A 28 -7.90 6.72 7.02
C GLU A 28 -6.96 7.73 6.33
N ILE A 29 -6.19 7.27 5.35
CA ILE A 29 -5.27 8.10 4.55
C ILE A 29 -6.02 8.98 3.51
N GLY A 30 -7.33 8.74 3.33
CA GLY A 30 -8.20 9.52 2.48
C GLY A 30 -8.37 8.98 1.07
N PHE A 31 -8.02 7.72 0.79
CA PHE A 31 -8.35 7.12 -0.51
C PHE A 31 -9.85 7.10 -0.72
N SER A 32 -10.29 7.38 -1.95
CA SER A 32 -11.68 7.20 -2.33
C SER A 32 -12.07 5.73 -2.23
N LYS A 33 -13.37 5.46 -2.09
CA LYS A 33 -13.87 4.09 -2.09
C LYS A 33 -13.48 3.37 -3.38
N GLU A 34 -13.60 4.05 -4.52
CA GLU A 34 -13.34 3.47 -5.84
C GLU A 34 -11.86 3.11 -6.02
N LEU A 35 -10.93 3.97 -5.57
CA LEU A 35 -9.49 3.67 -5.61
C LEU A 35 -9.15 2.51 -4.65
N THR A 36 -9.74 2.53 -3.45
CA THR A 36 -9.59 1.47 -2.44
C THR A 36 -10.02 0.11 -3.02
N ASP A 37 -11.20 0.05 -3.65
CA ASP A 37 -11.73 -1.16 -4.26
C ASP A 37 -10.82 -1.67 -5.39
N GLU A 38 -10.31 -0.78 -6.26
CA GLU A 38 -9.36 -1.18 -7.33
C GLU A 38 -8.05 -1.76 -6.78
N ILE A 39 -7.52 -1.21 -5.69
CA ILE A 39 -6.31 -1.74 -5.05
C ILE A 39 -6.62 -3.05 -4.32
N LEU A 40 -7.75 -3.15 -3.63
CA LEU A 40 -8.16 -4.37 -2.93
C LEU A 40 -8.31 -5.55 -3.88
N ILE A 41 -8.82 -5.36 -5.09
CA ILE A 41 -8.90 -6.44 -6.09
C ILE A 41 -7.50 -7.04 -6.37
N ILE A 42 -6.47 -6.20 -6.45
CA ILE A 42 -5.07 -6.65 -6.65
C ILE A 42 -4.61 -7.43 -5.41
N LEU A 43 -4.85 -6.89 -4.22
CA LEU A 43 -4.43 -7.52 -2.96
C LEU A 43 -5.18 -8.81 -2.66
N GLU A 44 -6.47 -8.90 -2.97
CA GLU A 44 -7.30 -10.08 -2.85
C GLU A 44 -6.79 -11.21 -3.74
N LYS A 45 -6.51 -10.90 -5.01
CA LYS A 45 -5.90 -11.86 -5.93
C LYS A 45 -4.58 -12.41 -5.35
N ARG A 46 -3.72 -11.54 -4.83
CA ARG A 46 -2.46 -11.95 -4.17
C ARG A 46 -2.67 -12.78 -2.92
N PHE A 47 -3.67 -12.43 -2.11
CA PHE A 47 -4.04 -13.16 -0.93
C PHE A 47 -4.49 -14.58 -1.28
N HIS A 48 -5.30 -14.72 -2.33
CA HIS A 48 -5.75 -16.02 -2.83
C HIS A 48 -4.61 -16.86 -3.42
N ASP A 49 -3.70 -16.25 -4.19
CA ASP A 49 -2.60 -16.96 -4.84
C ASP A 49 -1.53 -17.44 -3.84
N LEU A 50 -1.23 -16.63 -2.81
CA LEU A 50 -0.15 -16.91 -1.85
C LEU A 50 -0.65 -17.65 -0.60
N GLY A 51 -1.90 -17.43 -0.21
CA GLY A 51 -2.41 -17.76 1.11
C GLY A 51 -1.96 -16.78 2.20
N GLU A 52 -2.68 -16.78 3.32
CA GLU A 52 -2.60 -15.73 4.36
C GLU A 52 -1.18 -15.42 4.86
N LYS A 53 -0.43 -16.42 5.32
CA LYS A 53 0.91 -16.18 5.92
C LYS A 53 1.92 -15.65 4.91
N ALA A 54 1.86 -16.13 3.67
CA ALA A 54 2.77 -15.67 2.62
C ALA A 54 2.37 -14.29 2.12
N PHE A 55 1.07 -13.99 2.05
CA PHE A 55 0.56 -12.64 1.78
C PHE A 55 1.01 -11.63 2.84
N GLN A 56 0.85 -11.94 4.13
CA GLN A 56 1.28 -11.07 5.23
C GLN A 56 2.76 -10.73 5.14
N LYS A 57 3.60 -11.74 4.86
CA LYS A 57 5.03 -11.55 4.66
C LYS A 57 5.33 -10.70 3.41
N TRP A 58 4.71 -11.03 2.28
CA TRP A 58 4.88 -10.30 1.02
C TRP A 58 4.49 -8.83 1.14
N PHE A 59 3.34 -8.53 1.74
CA PHE A 59 2.85 -7.16 1.92
C PHE A 59 3.80 -6.36 2.82
N ASN A 60 4.25 -6.96 3.93
CA ASN A 60 5.26 -6.36 4.80
C ASN A 60 6.60 -6.12 4.10
N GLU A 61 6.93 -6.93 3.08
CA GLU A 61 8.17 -6.83 2.34
C GLU A 61 8.10 -5.86 1.15
N LEU A 62 6.96 -5.21 0.89
CA LEU A 62 6.81 -4.24 -0.21
C LEU A 62 7.86 -3.13 -0.12
N ASN A 63 8.16 -2.55 1.06
CA ASN A 63 9.28 -1.61 1.29
C ASN A 63 9.55 -0.63 0.14
N PHE A 64 8.58 0.24 -0.15
CA PHE A 64 8.59 1.21 -1.25
C PHE A 64 8.63 0.60 -2.67
N SER A 65 8.17 -0.65 -2.81
CA SER A 65 7.78 -1.24 -4.09
C SER A 65 6.25 -1.28 -4.23
N VAL A 66 5.79 -1.57 -5.45
CA VAL A 66 4.37 -1.73 -5.78
C VAL A 66 4.07 -3.19 -6.14
N PRO A 67 2.80 -3.64 -5.97
CA PRO A 67 2.33 -4.90 -6.57
C PRO A 67 2.65 -4.94 -8.08
N GLU A 68 2.94 -6.12 -8.64
CA GLU A 68 3.39 -6.23 -10.04
C GLU A 68 2.39 -5.63 -11.03
N GLU A 69 1.08 -5.72 -10.77
CA GLU A 69 0.03 -5.10 -11.58
C GLU A 69 0.25 -3.58 -11.73
N CYS A 70 0.69 -2.90 -10.66
CA CYS A 70 0.96 -1.47 -10.68
C CYS A 70 2.31 -1.11 -11.33
N LYS A 71 3.19 -2.09 -11.58
CA LYS A 71 4.45 -1.85 -12.33
C LYS A 71 4.20 -1.64 -13.82
N ASP A 72 3.10 -2.21 -14.35
CA ASP A 72 2.71 -2.01 -15.73
C ASP A 72 2.31 -0.55 -15.97
N GLU A 73 2.98 0.09 -16.94
CA GLU A 73 2.79 1.51 -17.23
C GLU A 73 1.36 1.81 -17.72
N SER A 74 0.78 0.92 -18.53
CA SER A 74 -0.57 1.12 -19.07
C SER A 74 -1.61 1.04 -17.98
N PHE A 75 -1.49 0.05 -17.09
CA PHE A 75 -2.34 -0.08 -15.91
C PHE A 75 -2.24 1.15 -15.00
N ALA A 76 -1.02 1.56 -14.64
CA ALA A 76 -0.81 2.71 -13.76
C ALA A 76 -1.34 4.01 -14.39
N THR A 77 -1.19 4.18 -15.70
CA THR A 77 -1.74 5.34 -16.44
C THR A 77 -3.27 5.35 -16.39
N ASN A 78 -3.91 4.20 -16.63
CA ASN A 78 -5.37 4.08 -16.56
C ASN A 78 -5.89 4.34 -15.16
N LEU A 79 -5.19 3.85 -14.12
CA LEU A 79 -5.55 4.11 -12.74
C LEU A 79 -5.48 5.60 -12.42
N TYR A 80 -4.43 6.28 -12.89
CA TYR A 80 -4.32 7.74 -12.78
C TYR A 80 -5.49 8.45 -13.46
N GLU A 81 -5.87 8.06 -14.67
CA GLU A 81 -6.91 8.76 -15.42
C GLU A 81 -8.27 8.69 -14.72
N LYS A 82 -8.59 7.54 -14.13
CA LYS A 82 -9.81 7.36 -13.32
C LYS A 82 -9.78 8.13 -12.01
N HIS A 83 -8.62 8.17 -11.34
CA HIS A 83 -8.47 8.62 -9.95
C HIS A 83 -7.57 9.85 -9.80
N SER A 84 -7.40 10.65 -10.87
CA SER A 84 -6.41 11.72 -10.96
C SER A 84 -6.48 12.72 -9.79
N LEU A 85 -7.68 13.11 -9.38
CA LEU A 85 -7.86 14.07 -8.28
C LEU A 85 -7.24 13.57 -6.98
N ILE A 86 -7.53 12.32 -6.59
CA ILE A 86 -7.03 11.76 -5.34
C ILE A 86 -5.53 11.44 -5.43
N ILE A 87 -5.05 11.00 -6.61
CA ILE A 87 -3.61 10.77 -6.80
C ILE A 87 -2.83 12.09 -6.68
N GLU A 88 -3.30 13.17 -7.31
CA GLU A 88 -2.66 14.49 -7.22
C GLU A 88 -2.71 15.07 -5.80
N GLU A 89 -3.79 14.81 -5.05
CA GLU A 89 -3.87 15.18 -3.64
C GLU A 89 -2.81 14.43 -2.81
N GLN A 90 -2.71 13.11 -2.98
CA GLN A 90 -1.73 12.30 -2.27
C GLN A 90 -0.28 12.65 -2.65
N VAL A 91 -0.02 12.99 -3.92
CA VAL A 91 1.29 13.51 -4.34
C VAL A 91 1.65 14.82 -3.61
N LYS A 92 0.68 15.72 -3.42
CA LYS A 92 0.89 16.95 -2.65
C LYS A 92 1.14 16.68 -1.18
N GLU A 93 0.42 15.75 -0.57
CA GLU A 93 0.66 15.35 0.82
C GLU A 93 2.04 14.72 0.99
N LEU A 94 2.44 13.79 0.13
CA LEU A 94 3.79 13.21 0.14
C LEU A 94 4.88 14.27 0.00
N LYS A 95 4.67 15.31 -0.82
CA LYS A 95 5.60 16.43 -0.91
C LYS A 95 5.72 17.20 0.43
N LYS A 96 4.63 17.39 1.16
CA LYS A 96 4.66 18.06 2.47
C LYS A 96 5.34 17.19 3.54
N GLU A 97 5.11 15.88 3.49
CA GLU A 97 5.65 14.91 4.45
C GLU A 97 7.17 14.71 4.27
N THR A 98 7.64 14.69 3.02
CA THR A 98 9.04 14.39 2.68
C THR A 98 9.90 15.63 2.37
N ASP A 99 9.28 16.78 2.13
CA ASP A 99 9.90 17.99 1.58
C ASP A 99 10.59 17.78 0.21
N LEU A 100 10.23 16.71 -0.51
CA LEU A 100 10.78 16.38 -1.82
C LEU A 100 9.71 16.48 -2.91
N SER A 101 10.08 16.95 -4.10
CA SER A 101 9.18 16.93 -5.25
C SER A 101 8.94 15.49 -5.73
N TRP A 102 7.81 15.25 -6.37
CA TRP A 102 7.47 13.90 -6.88
C TRP A 102 8.46 13.45 -7.95
N GLU A 103 9.03 14.38 -8.72
CA GLU A 103 10.05 14.12 -9.72
C GLU A 103 11.31 13.55 -9.09
N THR A 104 11.78 14.14 -7.98
CA THR A 104 12.94 13.68 -7.22
C THR A 104 12.66 12.34 -6.55
N GLN A 105 11.48 12.18 -5.95
CA GLN A 105 11.10 10.92 -5.30
C GLN A 105 11.05 9.77 -6.32
N THR A 106 10.65 10.03 -7.57
CA THR A 106 10.49 9.01 -8.63
C THR A 106 11.62 9.03 -9.66
N GLU A 107 12.83 9.45 -9.29
CA GLU A 107 13.97 9.49 -10.22
C GLU A 107 14.29 8.10 -10.80
N ASP A 108 14.08 7.05 -10.00
CA ASP A 108 14.20 5.64 -10.39
C ASP A 108 13.22 5.24 -11.51
N LEU A 109 12.09 5.93 -11.61
CA LEU A 109 11.01 5.66 -12.57
C LEU A 109 11.00 6.65 -13.75
N LYS A 110 12.06 7.45 -13.96
CA LYS A 110 12.10 8.48 -15.00
C LYS A 110 11.85 8.00 -16.44
N HIS A 111 11.96 6.68 -16.68
CA HIS A 111 11.70 6.05 -17.97
C HIS A 111 10.21 5.84 -18.25
N LEU A 112 9.35 5.94 -17.23
CA LEU A 112 7.89 5.85 -17.34
C LEU A 112 7.27 7.24 -17.56
N ASN A 113 6.06 7.28 -18.11
CA ASN A 113 5.29 8.53 -18.18
C ASN A 113 4.94 9.10 -16.80
N GLU A 114 4.67 10.41 -16.76
CA GLU A 114 4.36 11.15 -15.52
C GLU A 114 3.20 10.53 -14.72
N LYS A 115 2.12 10.13 -15.37
CA LYS A 115 0.92 9.58 -14.72
C LYS A 115 1.24 8.28 -13.99
N ALA A 116 1.93 7.38 -14.67
CA ALA A 116 2.37 6.10 -14.11
C ALA A 116 3.35 6.31 -12.95
N ARG A 117 4.30 7.24 -13.09
CA ARG A 117 5.25 7.60 -12.01
C ARG A 117 4.52 8.06 -10.75
N LYS A 118 3.56 8.97 -10.88
CA LYS A 118 2.78 9.49 -9.75
C LYS A 118 1.95 8.41 -9.06
N VAL A 119 1.31 7.53 -9.83
CA VAL A 119 0.59 6.39 -9.27
C VAL A 119 1.54 5.45 -8.52
N GLN A 120 2.64 5.05 -9.13
CA GLN A 120 3.60 4.17 -8.48
C GLN A 120 4.20 4.80 -7.21
N LEU A 121 4.44 6.12 -7.21
CA LEU A 121 4.84 6.87 -6.03
C LEU A 121 3.81 6.77 -4.90
N VAL A 122 2.55 7.09 -5.19
CA VAL A 122 1.49 7.08 -4.17
C VAL A 122 1.31 5.67 -3.62
N ILE A 123 1.17 4.67 -4.49
CA ILE A 123 0.92 3.29 -4.08
C ILE A 123 2.10 2.74 -3.26
N ARG A 124 3.34 2.92 -3.71
CA ARG A 124 4.50 2.35 -3.01
C ARG A 124 4.70 2.97 -1.63
N HIS A 125 4.47 4.28 -1.48
CA HIS A 125 4.58 4.96 -0.19
C HIS A 125 3.44 4.54 0.73
N ARG A 126 2.18 4.71 0.29
CA ARG A 126 1.03 4.46 1.15
C ARG A 126 0.93 3.00 1.57
N LEU A 127 1.15 2.02 0.70
CA LEU A 127 1.13 0.61 1.12
C LEU A 127 2.25 0.28 2.12
N THR A 128 3.41 0.91 1.98
CA THR A 128 4.53 0.72 2.92
C THR A 128 4.22 1.32 4.28
N GLU A 129 3.66 2.54 4.32
CA GLU A 129 3.19 3.17 5.56
C GLU A 129 2.11 2.35 6.24
N ILE A 130 1.13 1.84 5.48
CA ILE A 130 0.09 0.94 5.99
C ILE A 130 0.72 -0.30 6.61
N ALA A 131 1.70 -0.92 5.94
CA ALA A 131 2.39 -2.08 6.48
C ALA A 131 3.08 -1.76 7.81
N PHE A 132 3.78 -0.63 7.90
CA PHE A 132 4.44 -0.16 9.13
C PHE A 132 3.44 0.14 10.26
N ASP A 133 2.34 0.82 9.95
CA ASP A 133 1.29 1.17 10.91
C ASP A 133 0.60 -0.06 11.50
N LEU A 134 0.44 -1.13 10.72
CA LEU A 134 -0.26 -2.34 11.17
C LEU A 134 0.62 -3.22 12.06
N ILE A 135 1.94 -3.22 11.85
CA ILE A 135 2.88 -4.03 12.64
C ILE A 135 3.46 -3.28 13.85
N GLY A 136 3.27 -1.96 13.91
CA GLY A 136 3.78 -1.04 14.94
C GLY A 136 3.03 -1.08 16.26
#